data_AF-A0A645ILV2-F1
#
_entry.id   AF-A0A645ILV2-F1
#
_cell.length_a   1.000
_cell.length_b   1.000
_cell.length_c   1.000
_cell.angle_alpha   90.00
_cell.angle_beta   90.00
_cell.angle_gamma   90.00
#
_symmetry.space_group_name_H-M   'P 1'
#
loop_
_entity.id
_entity.type
_entity.pdbx_description
1 polymer ?
#
loop_
_entity_poly.entity_id
_entity_poly.type
_entity_poly.pdbx_seq_one_letter_code
_entity_poly.pdbx_strand_id
1 'polypeptide(L)'
;MKEGSFTDEELESARRSIVSQYQSLGDLQSSLSQWYLGQSLESTQTPPEQAADEIQSVTREQIIGAAQSVKPGLVYLLAGEEDV
;
A
#
# COMPACT_ATOMS: atom_id res chain seq x y z
N MET A 1 7.69 6.78 11.41
CA MET A 1 6.28 6.58 11.00
C MET A 1 5.28 6.66 12.16
N LYS A 2 5.41 5.87 13.25
CA LYS A 2 4.46 5.91 14.39
C LYS A 2 4.35 7.28 15.08
N GLU A 3 5.42 8.05 15.06
CA GLU A 3 5.48 9.41 15.60
C GLU A 3 5.19 10.50 14.53
N GLY A 4 4.79 10.10 13.32
CA GLY A 4 4.56 11.06 12.22
C GLY A 4 5.83 11.67 11.62
N SER A 5 7.00 11.10 11.93
CA SER A 5 8.33 11.56 11.52
C SER A 5 8.66 11.34 10.03
N PHE A 6 7.78 11.74 9.11
CA PHE A 6 8.02 11.71 7.66
C PHE A 6 7.71 13.07 7.05
N THR A 7 8.52 13.45 6.08
CA THR A 7 8.40 14.71 5.35
C THR A 7 7.20 14.69 4.41
N ASP A 8 6.73 15.87 3.99
CA ASP A 8 5.69 15.97 2.98
C ASP A 8 6.16 15.44 1.62
N GLU A 9 7.46 15.59 1.31
CA GLU A 9 8.04 15.05 0.07
C GLU A 9 8.00 13.52 0.03
N GLU A 10 8.36 12.86 1.13
CA GLU A 10 8.26 11.40 1.25
C GLU A 10 6.81 10.92 1.10
N LEU A 11 5.86 11.65 1.70
CA LEU A 11 4.43 11.36 1.58
C LEU A 11 3.94 11.49 0.13
N GLU A 12 4.23 12.61 -0.54
CA GLU A 12 3.82 12.84 -1.93
C GLU A 12 4.52 11.88 -2.90
N SER A 13 5.77 11.52 -2.64
CA SER A 13 6.49 10.52 -3.43
C SER A 13 5.82 9.14 -3.33
N ALA A 14 5.51 8.69 -2.12
CA ALA A 14 4.82 7.43 -1.88
C ALA A 14 3.42 7.42 -2.52
N ARG A 15 2.65 8.51 -2.37
CA ARG A 15 1.33 8.66 -2.99
C ARG A 15 1.41 8.55 -4.51
N ARG A 16 2.32 9.29 -5.15
CA ARG A 16 2.52 9.24 -6.61
C ARG A 16 2.92 7.85 -7.09
N SER A 17 3.76 7.14 -6.34
CA SER A 17 4.15 5.77 -6.67
C SER A 17 2.95 4.83 -6.68
N ILE A 18 2.04 4.94 -5.70
CA ILE A 18 0.83 4.10 -5.65
C ILE A 18 -0.18 4.51 -6.72
N VAL A 19 -0.42 5.80 -6.92
CA VAL A 19 -1.33 6.31 -7.97
C VAL A 19 -0.88 5.84 -9.36
N SER A 20 0.42 5.92 -9.65
CA SER A 20 0.99 5.45 -10.91
C SER A 20 0.77 3.93 -11.13
N GLN A 21 0.86 3.13 -10.05
CA GLN A 21 0.57 1.70 -10.13
C GLN A 21 -0.90 1.43 -10.47
N TYR A 22 -1.85 2.18 -9.91
CA TYR A 22 -3.27 2.03 -10.27
C TYR A 22 -3.55 2.46 -11.70
N GLN A 23 -2.92 3.55 -12.15
CA GLN A 23 -3.07 4.05 -13.52
C GLN A 23 -2.56 3.05 -14.56
N SER A 24 -1.49 2.29 -14.27
CA SER A 24 -0.96 1.28 -15.19
C SER A 24 -1.77 -0.02 -15.26
N LEU A 25 -2.74 -0.23 -14.36
CA LEU A 25 -3.62 -1.42 -14.43
C LEU A 25 -4.47 -1.43 -15.70
N GLY A 26 -4.76 -0.26 -16.28
CA GLY A 26 -5.47 -0.12 -17.55
C GLY A 26 -4.64 -0.47 -18.78
N ASP A 27 -3.31 -0.55 -18.67
CA ASP A 27 -2.41 -0.74 -19.81
C ASP A 27 -2.51 -2.15 -20.41
N LEU A 28 -2.82 -3.15 -19.58
CA LEU A 28 -2.93 -4.54 -19.97
C LEU A 28 -4.24 -5.15 -19.49
N GLN A 29 -4.93 -5.85 -20.39
CA GLN A 29 -6.17 -6.55 -20.06
C GLN A 29 -6.00 -7.56 -18.91
N SER A 30 -4.84 -8.22 -18.83
CA SER A 30 -4.52 -9.15 -17.75
C SER A 30 -4.47 -8.47 -16.38
N SER A 31 -3.87 -7.28 -16.29
CA SER A 31 -3.77 -6.50 -15.05
C SER A 31 -5.14 -6.05 -14.57
N LEU A 32 -5.96 -5.52 -15.49
CA LEU A 32 -7.33 -5.11 -15.18
C LEU A 32 -8.21 -6.31 -14.76
N SER A 33 -8.04 -7.45 -15.42
CA SER A 33 -8.78 -8.68 -15.06
C SER A 33 -8.41 -9.16 -13.66
N GLN A 34 -7.13 -9.11 -13.30
CA GLN A 34 -6.64 -9.53 -11.99
C GLN A 34 -7.13 -8.61 -10.87
N TRP A 35 -7.24 -7.30 -11.13
CA TRP A 35 -7.84 -6.33 -10.21
C TRP A 35 -9.28 -6.68 -9.86
N TYR A 36 -10.14 -6.86 -10.88
CA TYR A 36 -11.54 -7.20 -10.65
C TYR A 36 -11.74 -8.61 -10.09
N LEU A 37 -10.87 -9.57 -10.44
CA LEU A 37 -10.87 -10.89 -9.82
C LEU A 37 -10.59 -10.80 -8.31
N GLY A 38 -9.63 -9.97 -7.89
CA GLY A 38 -9.34 -9.72 -6.48
C GLY A 38 -10.53 -9.15 -5.71
N GLN A 39 -11.35 -8.34 -6.37
CA GLN A 39 -12.56 -7.75 -5.80
C GLN A 39 -13.81 -8.65 -5.89
N SER A 40 -13.69 -9.85 -6.47
CA SER A 40 -14.86 -10.75 -6.65
C SER A 40 -15.50 -11.20 -5.33
N LEU A 41 -14.77 -11.11 -4.22
CA LEU A 41 -15.25 -11.42 -2.88
C LEU A 41 -15.77 -10.18 -2.12
N GLU A 42 -15.53 -8.99 -2.64
CA GLU A 42 -15.98 -7.73 -2.05
C GLU A 42 -17.45 -7.46 -2.41
N SER A 43 -18.16 -6.79 -1.51
CA SER A 43 -19.57 -6.41 -1.75
C SER A 43 -19.70 -5.27 -2.76
N THR A 44 -18.60 -4.58 -3.04
CA THR A 44 -18.52 -3.40 -3.90
C THR A 44 -17.32 -3.53 -4.83
N GLN A 45 -17.50 -3.12 -6.08
CA GLN A 45 -16.43 -3.05 -7.06
C GLN A 45 -15.98 -1.60 -7.21
N THR A 46 -14.70 -1.37 -6.98
CA THR A 46 -14.03 -0.07 -7.11
C THR A 46 -13.16 -0.08 -8.37
N PRO A 47 -13.41 0.81 -9.34
CA PRO A 47 -12.52 0.99 -10.49
C PRO A 47 -11.11 1.42 -10.04
N PRO A 48 -10.04 1.03 -10.76
CA PRO A 48 -8.67 1.45 -10.45
C PRO A 48 -8.51 2.97 -10.28
N GLU A 49 -9.23 3.75 -11.08
CA GLU A 49 -9.20 5.21 -11.06
C GLU A 49 -9.76 5.75 -9.74
N GLN A 50 -10.87 5.17 -9.27
CA GLN A 50 -11.47 5.55 -7.99
C GLN A 50 -10.54 5.17 -6.83
N ALA A 51 -9.90 4.00 -6.87
CA ALA A 51 -8.91 3.60 -5.87
C ALA A 51 -7.71 4.57 -5.83
N ALA A 52 -7.28 5.09 -6.99
CA ALA A 52 -6.23 6.09 -7.08
C ALA A 52 -6.64 7.42 -6.43
N ASP A 53 -7.89 7.86 -6.60
CA ASP A 53 -8.43 9.06 -5.97
C ASP A 53 -8.56 8.90 -4.44
N GLU A 54 -8.97 7.72 -3.98
CA GLU A 54 -9.01 7.40 -2.55
C GLU A 54 -7.62 7.51 -1.92
N ILE A 55 -6.57 7.00 -2.58
CA ILE A 55 -5.19 7.17 -2.11
C ILE A 55 -4.75 8.64 -2.08
N GLN A 56 -5.21 9.46 -3.03
CA GLN A 56 -4.92 10.89 -2.99
C GLN A 56 -5.55 11.59 -1.78
N SER A 57 -6.72 11.11 -1.34
CA SER A 57 -7.43 11.66 -0.19
C SER A 57 -6.87 11.25 1.18
N VAL A 58 -5.93 10.30 1.22
CA VAL A 58 -5.34 9.80 2.48
C VAL A 58 -4.59 10.92 3.19
N THR A 59 -4.93 11.10 4.47
CA THR A 59 -4.35 12.11 5.36
C THR A 59 -3.17 11.59 6.16
N ARG A 60 -2.33 12.51 6.63
CA ARG A 60 -1.19 12.22 7.51
C ARG A 60 -1.65 11.52 8.80
N GLU A 61 -2.77 11.97 9.36
CA GLU A 61 -3.33 11.45 10.60
C GLU A 61 -3.77 9.99 10.45
N GLN A 62 -4.41 9.64 9.33
CA GLN A 62 -4.77 8.26 9.02
C GLN A 62 -3.55 7.35 8.91
N ILE A 63 -2.46 7.84 8.28
CA ILE A 63 -1.21 7.09 8.17
C ILE A 63 -0.57 6.86 9.54
N ILE A 64 -0.56 7.89 10.39
CA ILE A 64 -0.03 7.77 11.76
C ILE A 64 -0.88 6.78 12.57
N GLY A 65 -2.21 6.87 12.48
CA GLY A 65 -3.12 5.95 13.16
C GLY A 65 -2.94 4.49 12.70
N ALA A 66 -2.80 4.27 11.39
CA ALA A 66 -2.49 2.95 10.84
C ALA A 66 -1.12 2.44 11.31
N ALA A 67 -0.09 3.29 11.31
CA ALA A 67 1.23 2.92 11.79
C ALA A 67 1.19 2.52 13.28
N GLN A 68 0.40 3.20 14.11
CA GLN A 68 0.24 2.89 15.53
C GLN A 68 -0.45 1.54 15.79
N SER A 69 -1.33 1.08 14.90
CA SER A 69 -2.01 -0.22 15.05
C SER A 69 -1.09 -1.42 14.80
N VAL A 70 0.04 -1.22 14.10
CA VAL A 70 1.00 -2.29 13.78
C VAL A 70 1.71 -2.81 15.03
N LYS A 71 1.55 -4.11 15.29
CA LYS A 71 2.21 -4.86 16.37
C LYS A 71 3.03 -6.02 15.77
N PRO A 72 4.30 -6.21 16.17
CA PRO A 72 5.08 -7.36 15.72
C PRO A 72 4.42 -8.67 16.16
N GLY A 73 4.10 -9.55 15.20
CA GLY A 73 3.56 -10.89 15.49
C GLY A 73 4.64 -11.96 15.64
N LEU A 74 5.75 -11.82 14.91
CA LEU A 74 6.89 -12.74 14.91
C LEU A 74 8.15 -11.97 14.53
N VAL A 75 9.25 -12.26 15.21
CA VAL A 75 10.60 -11.84 14.80
C VAL A 75 11.40 -13.12 14.59
N TYR A 76 11.88 -13.32 13.37
CA TYR A 76 12.70 -14.47 13.00
C TYR A 76 14.08 -13.97 12.56
N LEU A 77 15.12 -14.59 13.10
CA LEU A 77 16.51 -14.34 12.73
C LEU A 77 17.12 -15.67 12.27
N LEU A 78 17.56 -15.71 11.03
CA LEU A 78 18.42 -16.78 10.54
C LEU A 78 19.87 -16.32 10.69
N ALA A 79 20.58 -16.87 11.68
CA ALA A 79 22.02 -16.67 11.86
C ALA A 79 22.76 -17.88 11.28
N GLY A 80 23.85 -17.64 10.55
CA GLY A 80 24.73 -18.73 10.09
C GLY A 80 25.46 -19.35 11.28
N GLU A 81 25.72 -20.66 11.22
CA GLU A 81 26.66 -21.30 12.14
C GLU A 81 28.08 -20.89 11.74
N GLU A 82 28.86 -20.38 12.69
CA GLU A 82 30.31 -20.21 12.50
C GLU A 82 30.96 -21.59 12.63
N ASP A 83 31.62 -22.06 11.56
CA ASP A 83 32.49 -23.24 11.62
C ASP A 83 33.66 -22.95 12.55
N VAL A 84 33.72 -23.64 13.70
CA VAL A 84 34.82 -23.58 14.68
C VAL A 84 35.83 -24.69 14.42
#